data_AF-A0A9J6FXG9-F1
#
_entry.id   AF-A0A9J6FXG9-F1
#
_cell.length_a   1.000
_cell.length_b   1.000
_cell.length_c   1.000
_cell.angle_alpha   90.00
_cell.angle_beta   90.00
_cell.angle_gamma   90.00
#
_symmetry.space_group_name_H-M   'P 1'
#
loop_
_entity.id
_entity.type
_entity.pdbx_description
1 polymer ?
#
loop_
_entity_poly.entity_id
_entity_poly.type
_entity_poly.pdbx_seq_one_letter_code
_entity_poly.pdbx_strand_id
1 'polypeptide(L)'
;MLAYVRNLNPFKDPMEWTEIASKMQELLQQPFTARAVRDRTELLLRQYASADRTNLRSQADPASQALSVNQVPMTTEPAGTPSTSRLPDPAASLGPTPTRNEVVRGRRRNDQEARYEFFEKRMRHEITMEKEAAIESKRIALEEKRLQLEKDAAERELRVAQEMRKQMEEMRQHMAEERAIERAEERRLRAEEREIERSERPEVRKSLPRNYRKANSK
;
A
#
# COMPACT_ATOMS: atom_id res chain seq x y z
N MET A 1 20.78 -6.37 18.25
CA MET A 1 21.36 -7.27 17.22
C MET A 1 20.90 -6.89 15.81
N LEU A 2 19.59 -6.93 15.51
CA LEU A 2 19.07 -6.59 14.17
C LEU A 2 19.42 -5.17 13.71
N ALA A 3 19.44 -4.18 14.62
CA ALA A 3 19.80 -2.80 14.28
C ALA A 3 21.25 -2.64 13.78
N TYR A 4 22.19 -3.43 14.32
CA TYR A 4 23.59 -3.39 13.87
C TYR A 4 23.75 -4.06 12.50
N VAL A 5 23.17 -5.26 12.32
CA VAL A 5 23.16 -5.97 11.04
C VAL A 5 22.42 -5.18 9.95
N ARG A 6 21.44 -4.36 10.34
CA ARG A 6 20.68 -3.50 9.42
C ARG A 6 21.47 -2.29 8.90
N ASN A 7 22.50 -1.86 9.62
CA ASN A 7 23.37 -0.75 9.21
C ASN A 7 24.54 -1.21 8.33
N LEU A 8 24.89 -2.49 8.37
CA LEU A 8 25.88 -3.09 7.49
C LEU A 8 25.16 -3.63 6.25
N ASN A 9 25.67 -3.33 5.06
CA ASN A 9 25.15 -3.90 3.83
C ASN A 9 26.10 -5.01 3.36
N PRO A 10 25.86 -6.28 3.75
CA PRO A 10 26.78 -7.36 3.46
C PRO A 10 26.85 -7.72 1.97
N PHE A 11 26.00 -7.11 1.14
CA PHE A 11 26.06 -7.27 -0.31
C PHE A 11 27.02 -6.29 -0.99
N LYS A 12 27.51 -5.25 -0.29
CA LYS A 12 28.49 -4.30 -0.83
C LYS A 12 29.92 -4.80 -0.72
N ASP A 13 30.27 -5.40 0.42
CA ASP A 13 31.63 -5.89 0.69
C ASP A 13 31.58 -7.34 1.21
N PRO A 14 32.31 -8.29 0.58
CA PRO A 14 32.41 -9.66 1.07
C PRO A 14 32.94 -9.79 2.51
N MET A 15 33.76 -8.84 2.99
CA MET A 15 34.33 -8.88 4.34
C MET A 15 33.27 -8.66 5.43
N GLU A 16 32.17 -7.99 5.12
CA GLU A 16 31.06 -7.78 6.07
C GLU A 16 30.42 -9.10 6.52
N TRP A 17 30.46 -10.15 5.68
CA TRP A 17 29.96 -11.46 6.06
C TRP A 17 30.80 -12.12 7.15
N THR A 18 32.11 -11.85 7.21
CA THR A 18 32.97 -12.40 8.26
C THR A 18 32.72 -11.70 9.59
N GLU A 19 32.55 -10.38 9.60
CA GLU A 19 32.19 -9.62 10.80
C GLU A 19 30.83 -10.05 11.37
N ILE A 20 29.82 -10.21 10.50
CA ILE A 20 28.50 -10.70 10.91
C ILE A 20 28.61 -12.10 11.50
N ALA A 21 29.39 -13.00 10.88
CA ALA A 21 29.57 -14.36 11.38
C ALA A 21 30.28 -14.40 12.75
N SER A 22 31.35 -13.62 12.93
CA SER A 22 32.05 -13.50 14.22
C SER A 22 31.11 -12.99 15.32
N LYS A 23 30.29 -11.98 15.01
CA LYS A 23 29.31 -11.43 15.96
C LYS A 23 28.17 -12.40 16.29
N MET A 24 27.71 -13.17 15.30
CA MET A 24 26.74 -14.24 15.54
C MET A 24 27.33 -15.36 16.41
N GLN A 25 28.60 -15.71 16.21
CA GLN A 25 29.30 -16.70 17.01
C GLN A 25 29.46 -16.26 18.47
N GLU A 26 29.81 -15.00 18.70
CA GLU A 26 29.90 -14.42 20.05
C GLU A 26 28.56 -14.50 20.79
N LEU A 27 27.46 -14.17 20.10
CA LEU A 27 26.14 -14.10 20.71
C LEU A 27 25.49 -15.47 20.93
N LEU A 28 25.60 -16.37 19.96
CA LEU A 28 24.93 -17.67 19.99
C LEU A 28 25.81 -18.76 20.61
N GLN A 29 27.07 -18.45 20.93
CA GLN A 29 28.08 -19.40 21.42
C GLN A 29 28.19 -20.64 20.51
N GLN A 30 27.96 -20.46 19.22
CA GLN A 30 28.00 -21.51 18.20
C GLN A 30 28.90 -21.06 17.04
N PRO A 31 29.80 -21.94 16.54
CA PRO A 31 30.67 -21.58 15.43
C PRO A 31 29.86 -21.51 14.13
N PHE A 32 29.84 -20.33 13.51
CA PHE A 32 29.25 -20.12 12.19
C PHE A 32 30.33 -19.65 11.22
N THR A 33 30.34 -20.22 10.01
CA THR A 33 31.18 -19.69 8.92
C THR A 33 30.42 -18.59 8.18
N ALA A 34 31.15 -17.59 7.65
CA ALA A 34 30.57 -16.54 6.82
C ALA A 34 29.71 -17.09 5.67
N ARG A 35 30.15 -18.20 5.07
CA ARG A 35 29.40 -18.92 4.04
C ARG A 35 28.06 -19.45 4.56
N ALA A 36 28.04 -20.12 5.72
CA ALA A 36 26.80 -20.65 6.30
C ALA A 36 25.79 -19.53 6.63
N VAL A 37 26.29 -18.39 7.13
CA VAL A 37 25.45 -17.20 7.42
C VAL A 37 24.85 -16.64 6.13
N ARG A 38 25.66 -16.53 5.06
CA ARG A 38 25.19 -16.09 3.75
C ARG A 38 24.15 -17.04 3.17
N ASP A 39 24.45 -18.33 3.10
CA ASP A 39 23.55 -19.35 2.54
C ASP A 39 22.19 -19.35 3.28
N ARG A 40 22.23 -19.22 4.61
CA ARG A 40 21.02 -19.13 5.43
C ARG A 40 20.23 -17.85 5.16
N THR A 41 20.92 -16.72 4.99
CA THR A 41 20.29 -15.44 4.69
C THR A 41 19.64 -15.44 3.30
N GLU A 42 20.31 -15.99 2.29
CA GLU A 42 19.76 -16.14 0.95
C GLU A 42 18.52 -17.04 0.95
N LEU A 43 18.53 -18.14 1.73
CA LEU A 43 17.36 -19.00 1.91
C LEU A 43 16.18 -18.23 2.51
N LEU A 44 16.41 -17.45 3.57
CA LEU A 44 15.38 -16.63 4.21
C LEU A 44 14.81 -15.58 3.26
N LEU A 45 15.67 -14.92 2.46
CA LEU A 45 15.23 -13.96 1.45
C LEU A 45 14.39 -14.62 0.35
N ARG A 46 14.76 -15.83 -0.10
CA ARG A 46 13.95 -16.60 -1.06
C ARG A 46 12.60 -17.01 -0.50
N GLN A 47 12.57 -17.47 0.76
CA GLN A 47 11.33 -17.81 1.46
C GLN A 47 10.43 -16.58 1.60
N TYR A 48 11.01 -15.44 1.97
CA TYR A 48 10.30 -14.18 2.08
C TYR A 48 9.75 -13.72 0.73
N ALA A 49 10.55 -13.72 -0.35
CA ALA A 49 10.10 -13.36 -1.69
C ALA A 49 8.98 -14.31 -2.19
N SER A 50 9.04 -15.60 -1.88
CA SER A 50 7.96 -16.55 -2.20
C SER A 50 6.69 -16.24 -1.41
N ALA A 51 6.79 -15.97 -0.11
CA ALA A 51 5.66 -15.65 0.74
C ALA A 51 5.02 -14.30 0.34
N ASP A 52 5.83 -13.32 -0.04
CA ASP A 52 5.37 -12.01 -0.47
C ASP A 52 4.59 -12.09 -1.77
N ARG A 53 5.04 -12.90 -2.74
CA ARG A 53 4.25 -13.19 -3.96
C ARG A 53 2.90 -13.83 -3.65
N THR A 54 2.82 -14.73 -2.68
CA THR A 54 1.54 -15.33 -2.26
C THR A 54 0.65 -14.32 -1.52
N ASN A 55 1.25 -13.40 -0.75
CA ASN A 55 0.52 -12.35 -0.03
C ASN A 55 0.00 -11.26 -0.99
N LEU A 56 0.79 -10.85 -1.97
CA LEU A 56 0.39 -9.91 -3.03
C LEU A 56 -0.71 -10.51 -3.92
N ARG A 57 -0.61 -11.80 -4.24
CA ARG A 57 -1.68 -12.50 -4.98
C ARG A 57 -2.99 -12.58 -4.19
N SER A 58 -2.91 -12.67 -2.86
CA SER A 58 -4.09 -12.69 -1.98
C SER A 58 -4.68 -11.31 -1.71
N GLN A 59 -3.95 -10.23 -2.03
CA GLN A 59 -4.44 -8.85 -1.98
C GLN A 59 -4.88 -8.31 -3.34
N ALA A 60 -4.79 -9.11 -4.40
CA ALA A 60 -5.45 -8.79 -5.66
C ALA A 60 -6.97 -8.82 -5.39
N ASP A 61 -7.55 -7.61 -5.37
CA ASP A 61 -8.96 -7.30 -5.18
C ASP A 61 -9.90 -8.43 -5.66
N PRO A 62 -10.74 -9.03 -4.80
CA PRO A 62 -11.73 -10.00 -5.26
C PRO A 62 -12.69 -9.37 -6.28
N ALA A 63 -12.81 -8.04 -6.29
CA ALA A 63 -13.56 -7.28 -7.30
C ALA A 63 -12.91 -7.31 -8.70
N SER A 64 -11.57 -7.46 -8.79
CA SER A 64 -10.86 -7.50 -10.07
C SER A 64 -10.84 -8.89 -10.71
N GLN A 65 -11.13 -9.96 -9.96
CA GLN A 65 -11.33 -11.31 -10.53
C GLN A 65 -12.72 -11.51 -11.14
N ALA A 66 -13.71 -10.68 -10.80
CA ALA A 66 -15.06 -10.78 -11.37
C ALA A 66 -15.20 -10.23 -12.80
N LEU A 67 -14.18 -9.53 -13.33
CA LEU A 67 -14.18 -8.99 -14.70
C LEU A 67 -13.27 -9.72 -15.68
N SER A 68 -12.58 -10.79 -15.24
CA SER A 68 -11.80 -11.67 -16.14
C SER A 68 -12.56 -12.95 -16.52
N VAL A 69 -13.85 -12.79 -16.81
CA VAL A 69 -14.69 -13.80 -17.48
C VAL A 69 -15.07 -13.20 -18.84
N ASN A 70 -14.13 -13.25 -19.80
CA ASN A 70 -14.35 -13.21 -21.25
C ASN A 70 -13.04 -12.88 -22.01
N GLN A 71 -11.96 -13.61 -21.74
CA GLN A 71 -10.99 -13.86 -22.80
C GLN A 71 -11.12 -15.31 -23.21
N VAL A 72 -12.01 -15.51 -24.17
CA VAL A 72 -12.08 -16.70 -25.00
C VAL A 72 -10.68 -16.88 -25.61
N PRO A 73 -9.97 -17.99 -25.37
CA PRO A 73 -8.82 -18.31 -26.18
C PRO A 73 -9.32 -18.49 -27.61
N MET A 74 -8.93 -17.61 -28.53
CA MET A 74 -8.99 -17.92 -29.96
C MET A 74 -7.97 -19.02 -30.23
N THR A 75 -8.40 -20.25 -29.95
CA THR A 75 -7.80 -21.45 -30.48
C THR A 75 -8.21 -21.51 -31.95
N THR A 76 -7.33 -21.08 -32.84
CA THR A 76 -7.36 -21.52 -34.23
C THR A 76 -7.20 -23.04 -34.24
N GLU A 77 -8.32 -23.75 -34.23
CA GLU A 77 -8.40 -25.15 -34.63
C GLU A 77 -8.06 -25.27 -36.12
N PRO A 78 -7.13 -26.16 -36.52
CA PRO A 78 -7.23 -26.84 -37.79
C PRO A 78 -8.23 -28.01 -37.65
N ALA A 79 -9.20 -27.98 -38.55
CA ALA A 79 -10.21 -28.98 -38.86
C ALA A 79 -9.90 -30.45 -38.49
N GLY A 80 -10.78 -31.04 -37.67
CA GLY A 80 -10.90 -32.47 -37.43
C GLY A 80 -12.34 -32.82 -37.07
N THR A 81 -13.04 -33.41 -38.03
CA THR A 81 -14.45 -33.82 -38.08
C THR A 81 -15.00 -34.70 -36.93
N PRO A 82 -16.33 -34.83 -36.81
CA PRO A 82 -17.08 -35.06 -35.57
C PRO A 82 -17.36 -36.53 -35.27
N SER A 83 -17.58 -36.87 -33.99
CA SER A 83 -18.26 -38.13 -33.65
C SER A 83 -19.09 -38.03 -32.36
N THR A 84 -20.36 -37.70 -32.57
CA THR A 84 -21.53 -38.47 -32.11
C THR A 84 -21.58 -38.96 -30.66
N SER A 85 -22.23 -38.15 -29.83
CA SER A 85 -23.38 -38.48 -28.96
C SER A 85 -23.76 -39.96 -28.78
N ARG A 86 -23.81 -40.43 -27.52
CA ARG A 86 -24.83 -41.33 -26.94
C ARG A 86 -24.61 -41.47 -25.42
N LEU A 87 -25.47 -40.84 -24.62
CA LEU A 87 -26.50 -41.48 -23.77
C LEU A 87 -25.95 -42.51 -22.75
N PRO A 88 -26.07 -42.27 -21.43
CA PRO A 88 -26.01 -43.35 -20.45
C PRO A 88 -27.37 -44.09 -20.39
N ASP A 89 -27.32 -45.39 -20.70
CA ASP A 89 -28.40 -46.36 -20.49
C ASP A 89 -28.78 -46.48 -18.99
N PRO A 90 -30.07 -46.47 -18.62
CA PRO A 90 -30.55 -47.05 -17.37
C PRO A 90 -30.94 -48.52 -17.63
N ALA A 91 -29.95 -49.40 -17.79
CA ALA A 91 -30.18 -50.83 -17.88
C ALA A 91 -30.34 -51.43 -16.47
N ALA A 92 -31.57 -51.88 -16.20
CA ALA A 92 -31.94 -52.70 -15.07
C ALA A 92 -30.98 -53.89 -14.89
N SER A 93 -30.37 -53.97 -13.70
CA SER A 93 -29.77 -55.22 -13.20
C SER A 93 -30.52 -55.63 -11.94
N LEU A 94 -31.54 -56.46 -12.17
CA LEU A 94 -32.17 -57.29 -11.16
C LEU A 94 -31.16 -58.38 -10.77
N GLY A 95 -30.56 -58.24 -9.59
CA GLY A 95 -29.68 -59.23 -8.96
C GLY A 95 -30.13 -59.54 -7.53
N PRO A 96 -29.82 -60.73 -7.00
CA PRO A 96 -30.74 -61.57 -6.25
C PRO A 96 -31.03 -61.08 -4.82
N THR A 97 -32.28 -61.19 -4.43
CA THR A 97 -32.77 -61.18 -3.05
C THR A 97 -32.09 -62.29 -2.23
N PRO A 98 -31.33 -61.98 -1.16
CA PRO A 98 -30.91 -62.98 -0.20
C PRO A 98 -32.04 -63.20 0.82
N THR A 99 -32.91 -64.16 0.50
CA THR A 99 -33.77 -64.80 1.48
C THR A 99 -32.91 -65.78 2.30
N ARG A 100 -32.51 -65.42 3.52
CA ARG A 100 -32.41 -66.42 4.60
C ARG A 100 -32.28 -65.78 5.98
N ASN A 101 -33.28 -66.09 6.80
CA ASN A 101 -33.31 -65.83 8.24
C ASN A 101 -32.11 -66.47 8.93
N GLU A 102 -31.13 -65.67 9.34
CA GLU A 102 -30.23 -66.02 10.44
C GLU A 102 -30.56 -65.14 11.65
N VAL A 103 -30.99 -65.80 12.71
CA VAL A 103 -31.28 -65.20 14.01
C VAL A 103 -29.94 -64.80 14.64
N VAL A 104 -29.48 -63.58 14.35
CA VAL A 104 -28.27 -62.98 14.94
C VAL A 104 -28.58 -62.54 16.38
N ARG A 105 -28.67 -63.52 17.29
CA ARG A 105 -28.62 -63.30 18.74
C ARG A 105 -27.18 -62.99 19.14
N GLY A 106 -26.81 -61.71 19.14
CA GLY A 106 -25.51 -61.27 19.66
C GLY A 106 -25.13 -59.79 19.54
N ARG A 107 -25.96 -58.92 18.92
CA ARG A 107 -25.54 -57.56 18.51
C ARG A 107 -25.72 -56.40 19.50
N ARG A 108 -26.22 -56.62 20.72
CA ARG A 108 -26.59 -55.49 21.62
C ARG A 108 -25.41 -54.74 22.27
N ARG A 109 -24.21 -55.32 22.35
CA ARG A 109 -23.04 -54.60 22.91
C ARG A 109 -22.41 -53.59 21.94
N ASN A 110 -22.58 -53.78 20.63
CA ASN A 110 -21.94 -52.94 19.62
C ASN A 110 -22.62 -51.56 19.42
N ASP A 111 -23.90 -51.44 19.77
CA ASP A 111 -24.67 -50.18 19.60
C ASP A 111 -24.24 -49.08 20.58
N GLN A 112 -23.80 -49.45 21.78
CA GLN A 112 -23.39 -48.48 22.78
C GLN A 112 -22.05 -47.83 22.40
N GLU A 113 -21.13 -48.63 21.85
CA GLU A 113 -19.82 -48.17 21.36
C GLU A 113 -20.00 -47.26 20.15
N ALA A 114 -20.83 -47.65 19.18
CA ALA A 114 -21.15 -46.80 18.03
C ALA A 114 -21.78 -45.46 18.42
N ARG A 115 -22.65 -45.45 19.45
CA ARG A 115 -23.24 -44.20 19.97
C ARG A 115 -22.19 -43.31 20.62
N TYR A 116 -21.27 -43.90 21.37
CA TYR A 116 -20.18 -43.16 22.02
C TYR A 116 -19.20 -42.58 21.00
N GLU A 117 -18.80 -43.35 19.98
CA GLU A 117 -17.97 -42.88 18.87
C GLU A 117 -18.61 -41.70 18.12
N PHE A 118 -19.93 -41.74 17.90
CA PHE A 118 -20.64 -40.64 17.26
C PHE A 118 -20.54 -39.34 18.09
N PHE A 119 -20.72 -39.43 19.41
CA PHE A 119 -20.59 -38.26 20.29
C PHE A 119 -19.15 -37.73 20.31
N GLU A 120 -18.14 -38.60 20.37
CA GLU A 120 -16.75 -38.16 20.28
C GLU A 120 -16.45 -37.50 18.94
N LYS A 121 -16.92 -38.07 17.83
CA LYS A 121 -16.71 -37.51 16.50
C LYS A 121 -17.37 -36.14 16.36
N ARG A 122 -18.59 -35.98 16.89
CA ARG A 122 -19.29 -34.68 16.93
C ARG A 122 -18.54 -33.65 17.77
N MET A 123 -18.08 -34.04 18.96
CA MET A 123 -17.33 -33.16 19.84
C MET A 123 -16.01 -32.70 19.21
N ARG A 124 -15.27 -33.62 18.56
CA ARG A 124 -14.05 -33.26 17.82
C ARG A 124 -14.35 -32.29 16.68
N HIS A 125 -15.45 -32.51 15.95
CA HIS A 125 -15.86 -31.61 14.87
C HIS A 125 -16.23 -30.21 15.39
N GLU A 126 -16.94 -30.13 16.51
CA GLU A 126 -17.30 -28.86 17.15
C GLU A 126 -16.05 -28.11 17.62
N ILE A 127 -15.08 -28.79 18.23
CA ILE A 127 -13.79 -28.21 18.60
C ILE A 127 -13.02 -27.72 17.37
N THR A 128 -13.05 -28.43 16.25
CA THR A 128 -12.40 -27.95 15.01
C THR A 128 -13.08 -26.70 14.45
N MET A 129 -14.41 -26.65 14.45
CA MET A 129 -15.17 -25.48 14.00
C MET A 129 -14.89 -24.25 14.89
N GLU A 130 -14.82 -24.43 16.21
CA GLU A 130 -14.48 -23.35 17.14
C GLU A 130 -13.06 -22.81 16.91
N LYS A 131 -12.10 -23.70 16.65
CA LYS A 131 -10.72 -23.30 16.31
C LYS A 131 -10.66 -22.51 15.01
N GLU A 132 -11.40 -22.93 13.98
CA GLU A 132 -11.49 -22.20 12.71
C GLU A 132 -12.12 -20.81 12.90
N ALA A 133 -13.20 -20.72 13.67
CA ALA A 133 -13.84 -19.45 14.01
C ALA A 133 -12.89 -18.51 14.79
N ALA A 134 -12.09 -19.05 15.71
CA ALA A 134 -11.11 -18.26 16.46
C ALA A 134 -9.98 -17.72 15.57
N ILE A 135 -9.53 -18.52 14.59
CA ILE A 135 -8.53 -18.08 13.61
C ILE A 135 -9.10 -16.97 12.73
N GLU A 136 -10.32 -17.13 12.24
CA GLU A 136 -10.97 -16.13 11.39
C GLU A 136 -11.24 -14.84 12.15
N SER A 137 -11.71 -14.93 13.40
CA SER A 137 -11.86 -13.77 14.29
C SER A 137 -10.55 -13.01 14.47
N LYS A 138 -9.43 -13.72 14.70
CA LYS A 138 -8.11 -13.11 14.81
C LYS A 138 -7.66 -12.46 13.50
N ARG A 139 -7.98 -13.07 12.35
CA ARG A 139 -7.67 -12.53 11.04
C ARG A 139 -8.40 -11.20 10.79
N ILE A 140 -9.70 -11.17 11.07
CA ILE A 140 -10.53 -9.96 10.96
C ILE A 140 -9.96 -8.85 11.86
N ALA A 141 -9.63 -9.15 13.11
CA ALA A 141 -9.07 -8.16 14.03
C ALA A 141 -7.72 -7.57 13.55
N LEU A 142 -6.87 -8.39 12.92
CA LEU A 142 -5.62 -7.90 12.34
C LEU A 142 -5.86 -7.03 11.10
N GLU A 143 -6.84 -7.39 10.27
CA GLU A 143 -7.24 -6.62 9.10
C GLU A 143 -7.84 -5.27 9.48
N GLU A 144 -8.73 -5.23 10.48
CA GLU A 144 -9.27 -3.98 11.04
C GLU A 144 -8.16 -3.09 11.60
N LYS A 145 -7.21 -3.66 12.34
CA LYS A 145 -6.07 -2.91 12.88
C LYS A 145 -5.19 -2.34 11.76
N ARG A 146 -4.97 -3.09 10.69
CA ARG A 146 -4.23 -2.59 9.52
C ARG A 146 -4.97 -1.43 8.87
N LEU A 147 -6.27 -1.57 8.65
CA LEU A 147 -7.10 -0.51 8.07
C LEU A 147 -7.10 0.75 8.93
N GLN A 148 -7.09 0.60 10.25
CA GLN A 148 -6.99 1.73 11.17
C GLN A 148 -5.65 2.49 11.00
N LEU A 149 -4.53 1.76 10.96
CA LEU A 149 -3.22 2.38 10.76
C LEU A 149 -3.10 3.09 9.41
N GLU A 150 -3.75 2.55 8.38
CA GLU A 150 -3.82 3.18 7.05
C GLU A 150 -4.62 4.48 7.08
N LYS A 151 -5.79 4.49 7.73
CA LYS A 151 -6.58 5.72 7.95
C LYS A 151 -5.79 6.78 8.72
N ASP A 152 -5.12 6.39 9.80
CA ASP A 152 -4.32 7.30 10.63
C ASP A 152 -3.09 7.83 9.85
N ALA A 153 -2.54 7.06 8.91
CA ALA A 153 -1.47 7.50 8.03
C ALA A 153 -1.98 8.52 7.00
N ALA A 154 -3.11 8.24 6.34
CA ALA A 154 -3.74 9.14 5.39
C ALA A 154 -4.16 10.48 6.04
N GLU A 155 -4.67 10.45 7.27
CA GLU A 155 -5.02 11.67 8.01
C GLU A 155 -3.78 12.52 8.32
N ARG A 156 -2.67 11.90 8.74
CA ARG A 156 -1.41 12.62 8.98
C ARG A 156 -0.86 13.23 7.70
N GLU A 157 -0.89 12.51 6.59
CA GLU A 157 -0.48 13.02 5.28
C GLU A 157 -1.33 14.22 4.85
N LEU A 158 -2.65 14.15 5.04
CA LEU A 158 -3.56 15.25 4.76
C LEU A 158 -3.24 16.50 5.60
N ARG A 159 -2.94 16.32 6.90
CA ARG A 159 -2.54 17.44 7.77
C ARG A 159 -1.25 18.11 7.29
N VAL A 160 -0.23 17.31 6.95
CA VAL A 160 1.04 17.84 6.41
C VAL A 160 0.80 18.59 5.10
N ALA A 161 -0.03 18.07 4.20
CA ALA A 161 -0.38 18.74 2.95
C ALA A 161 -1.11 20.07 3.18
N GLN A 162 -2.01 20.12 4.17
CA GLN A 162 -2.70 21.37 4.56
C GLN A 162 -1.74 22.40 5.15
N GLU A 163 -0.82 21.98 6.02
CA GLU A 163 0.20 22.86 6.58
C GLU A 163 1.14 23.41 5.50
N MET A 164 1.59 22.56 4.58
CA MET A 164 2.43 22.98 3.45
C MET A 164 1.68 23.97 2.55
N ARG A 165 0.39 23.75 2.29
CA ARG A 165 -0.44 24.69 1.52
C ARG A 165 -0.56 26.04 2.23
N LYS A 166 -0.76 26.04 3.55
CA LYS A 166 -0.81 27.25 4.36
C LYS A 166 0.52 28.00 4.33
N GLN A 167 1.65 27.30 4.49
CA GLN A 167 2.99 27.90 4.40
C GLN A 167 3.25 28.51 3.01
N MET A 168 2.85 27.84 1.94
CA MET A 168 2.97 28.38 0.58
C MET A 168 2.13 29.65 0.39
N GLU A 169 0.95 29.70 0.99
CA GLU A 169 0.08 30.87 0.94
C GLU A 169 0.64 32.04 1.76
N GLU A 170 1.13 31.78 2.97
CA GLU A 170 1.82 32.77 3.81
C GLU A 170 3.07 33.31 3.12
N MET A 171 3.91 32.44 2.53
CA MET A 171 5.08 32.85 1.75
C MET A 171 4.67 33.70 0.54
N ARG A 172 3.59 33.34 -0.15
CA ARG A 172 3.06 34.14 -1.27
C ARG A 172 2.55 35.51 -0.81
N GLN A 173 1.89 35.58 0.34
CA GLN A 173 1.42 36.84 0.93
C GLN A 173 2.60 37.72 1.33
N HIS A 174 3.62 37.16 1.99
CA HIS A 174 4.84 37.87 2.34
C HIS A 174 5.53 38.47 1.10
N MET A 175 5.72 37.67 0.04
CA MET A 175 6.30 38.14 -1.23
C MET A 175 5.44 39.23 -1.89
N ALA A 176 4.11 39.19 -1.73
CA ALA A 176 3.23 40.21 -2.27
C ALA A 176 3.29 41.52 -1.47
N GLU A 177 3.38 41.43 -0.15
CA GLU A 177 3.54 42.56 0.77
C GLU A 177 4.89 43.25 0.55
N GLU A 178 5.99 42.49 0.47
CA GLU A 178 7.32 43.02 0.20
C GLU A 178 7.35 43.82 -1.11
N ARG A 179 6.77 43.27 -2.19
CA ARG A 179 6.61 43.99 -3.47
C ARG A 179 5.69 45.20 -3.37
N ALA A 180 4.72 45.21 -2.46
CA ALA A 180 3.85 46.35 -2.26
C ALA A 180 4.58 47.49 -1.53
N ILE A 181 5.40 47.14 -0.52
CA ILE A 181 6.28 48.07 0.19
C ILE A 181 7.29 48.68 -0.79
N GLU A 182 7.98 47.86 -1.59
CA GLU A 182 8.95 48.31 -2.58
C GLU A 182 8.33 49.33 -3.56
N ARG A 183 7.13 49.04 -4.09
CA ARG A 183 6.41 49.97 -4.97
C ARG A 183 5.97 51.25 -4.26
N ALA A 184 5.64 51.17 -2.96
CA ALA A 184 5.27 52.35 -2.18
C ALA A 184 6.49 53.24 -1.92
N GLU A 185 7.64 52.65 -1.60
CA GLU A 185 8.91 53.36 -1.44
C GLU A 185 9.37 54.01 -2.74
N GLU A 186 9.30 53.29 -3.87
CA GLU A 186 9.61 53.85 -5.19
C GLU A 186 8.73 55.07 -5.52
N ARG A 187 7.43 55.00 -5.20
CA ARG A 187 6.52 56.14 -5.36
C ARG A 187 6.87 57.31 -4.45
N ARG A 188 7.30 57.05 -3.21
CA ARG A 188 7.72 58.08 -2.26
C ARG A 188 8.98 58.80 -2.76
N LEU A 189 9.99 58.04 -3.19
CA LEU A 189 11.23 58.59 -3.76
C LEU A 189 10.96 59.43 -5.01
N ARG A 190 10.09 58.98 -5.93
CA ARG A 190 9.69 59.77 -7.10
C ARG A 190 8.92 61.05 -6.73
N ALA A 191 8.15 61.03 -5.66
CA ALA A 191 7.43 62.22 -5.20
C ALA A 191 8.40 63.26 -4.61
N GLU A 192 9.35 62.79 -3.80
CA GLU A 192 10.43 63.60 -3.23
C GLU A 192 11.33 64.20 -4.32
N GLU A 193 11.72 63.42 -5.33
CA GLU A 193 12.47 63.89 -6.50
C GLU A 193 11.75 65.04 -7.23
N ARG A 194 10.44 64.91 -7.44
CA ARG A 194 9.62 65.98 -8.05
C ARG A 194 9.51 67.22 -7.18
N GLU A 195 9.54 67.07 -5.86
CA GLU A 195 9.51 68.20 -4.93
C GLU A 195 10.83 68.97 -4.94
N ILE A 196 11.95 68.24 -4.93
CA ILE A 196 13.29 68.79 -5.12
C ILE A 196 13.35 69.56 -6.44
N GLU A 197 12.96 68.94 -7.57
CA GLU A 197 12.96 69.58 -8.89
C GLU A 197 12.11 70.86 -8.92
N ARG A 198 10.96 70.87 -8.23
CA ARG A 198 10.12 72.09 -8.10
C ARG A 198 10.79 73.17 -7.27
N SER A 199 11.45 72.81 -6.17
CA SER A 199 12.13 73.76 -5.28
C SER A 199 13.41 74.34 -5.91
N GLU A 200 14.13 73.53 -6.70
CA GLU A 200 15.34 73.93 -7.38
C GLU A 200 15.07 74.77 -8.63
N ARG A 201 13.87 74.67 -9.20
CA ARG A 201 13.47 75.48 -10.34
C ARG A 201 13.48 76.95 -9.92
N PRO A 202 14.49 77.75 -10.34
CA PRO A 202 14.59 79.12 -9.86
C PRO A 202 13.34 79.90 -10.28
N GLU A 203 12.85 80.83 -9.44
CA GLU A 203 11.76 81.77 -9.75
C GLU A 203 12.17 82.70 -10.93
N VAL A 204 12.42 82.16 -12.12
CA VAL A 204 12.77 82.93 -13.33
C VAL A 204 11.52 83.58 -13.95
N ARG A 205 10.45 83.74 -13.16
CA ARG A 205 9.19 84.36 -13.59
C ARG A 205 8.73 85.47 -12.68
N LYS A 206 9.63 86.40 -12.34
CA LYS A 206 9.24 87.77 -11.98
C LYS A 206 10.21 88.78 -12.58
N SER A 207 10.07 89.02 -13.88
CA SER A 207 10.20 90.34 -14.52
C SER A 207 10.43 90.23 -16.04
N LEU A 208 9.46 89.69 -16.79
CA LEU A 208 9.32 90.18 -18.16
C LEU A 208 8.39 91.40 -18.11
N PRO A 209 8.91 92.62 -18.32
CA PRO A 209 8.12 93.83 -18.25
C PRO A 209 6.95 93.75 -19.24
N ARG A 210 5.78 94.17 -18.78
CA ARG A 210 4.46 94.10 -19.44
C ARG A 210 4.32 95.02 -20.67
N ASN A 211 5.42 95.38 -21.34
CA ASN A 211 5.53 96.53 -22.25
C ASN A 211 5.65 96.20 -23.75
N TYR A 212 5.22 95.03 -24.22
CA TYR A 212 5.23 94.72 -25.67
C TYR A 212 3.90 94.14 -26.19
N ARG A 213 2.79 94.88 -25.99
CA ARG A 213 1.49 94.55 -26.64
C ARG A 213 0.89 95.72 -27.43
N LYS A 214 1.73 96.54 -28.06
CA LYS A 214 1.30 97.61 -28.97
C LYS A 214 2.28 97.81 -30.13
N ALA A 215 2.35 96.86 -31.05
CA ALA A 215 2.90 97.08 -32.40
C ALA A 215 2.48 95.90 -33.29
N ASN A 216 1.23 95.94 -33.79
CA ASN A 216 0.77 95.25 -35.01
C ASN A 216 -0.70 95.61 -35.25
N SER A 217 -0.93 96.91 -35.41
CA SER A 217 -2.13 97.43 -36.07
C SER A 217 -1.64 98.37 -37.16
N LYS A 218 -1.45 97.82 -38.35
CA LYS A 218 -1.49 98.48 -39.66
C LYS A 218 -1.73 97.41 -40.71
#